data_AF-A0A6B2SCZ5-F1
#
_entry.id   AF-A0A6B2SCZ5-F1
#
_cell.length_a   1.000
_cell.length_b   1.000
_cell.length_c   1.000
_cell.angle_alpha   90.00
_cell.angle_beta   90.00
_cell.angle_gamma   90.00
#
_symmetry.space_group_name_H-M   'P 1'
#
loop_
_entity.id
_entity.type
_entity.pdbx_description
1 polymer ?
#
loop_
_entity_poly.entity_id
_entity_poly.type
_entity_poly.pdbx_seq_one_letter_code
_entity_poly.pdbx_strand_id
1 'polypeptide(L)'
;MPLRYFEVDVPTKHDDQPGIHIFVGLADNPLAARTAAHDAYDKARLLHQAGQEIPHEFVSGWGARGLRPDWDLDWNKATAAVWVNPHGLFGTRRTF
;
A
#
# COMPACT_ATOMS: atom_id res chain seq x y z
N MET A 1 14.97 13.08 6.27
CA MET A 1 14.77 13.58 4.89
C MET A 1 13.33 14.06 4.80
N PRO A 2 12.91 14.96 3.88
CA PRO A 2 11.49 15.28 3.79
C PRO A 2 10.70 14.02 3.41
N LEU A 3 9.61 13.75 4.12
CA LEU A 3 8.70 12.65 3.80
C LEU A 3 8.19 12.82 2.36
N ARG A 4 8.28 11.76 1.57
CA ARG A 4 7.77 11.71 0.19
C ARG A 4 6.68 10.67 0.10
N TYR A 5 5.81 10.81 -0.89
CA TYR A 5 4.87 9.76 -1.24
C TYR A 5 5.64 8.64 -1.93
N PHE A 6 5.44 7.43 -1.44
CA PHE A 6 5.93 6.21 -2.05
C PHE A 6 4.74 5.36 -2.45
N GLU A 7 4.88 4.72 -3.60
CA GLU A 7 4.03 3.67 -4.10
C GLU A 7 4.74 2.34 -3.87
N VAL A 8 4.05 1.39 -3.25
CA VAL A 8 4.52 0.03 -3.03
C VAL A 8 3.61 -0.90 -3.80
N ASP A 9 4.12 -1.40 -4.91
CA ASP A 9 3.46 -2.40 -5.74
C ASP A 9 3.76 -3.78 -5.18
N VAL A 10 2.73 -4.49 -4.76
CA VAL A 10 2.84 -5.86 -4.30
C VAL A 10 2.16 -6.76 -5.31
N PRO A 11 2.90 -7.61 -6.04
CA PRO A 11 2.30 -8.59 -6.92
C PRO A 11 1.35 -9.49 -6.12
N THR A 12 0.16 -9.72 -6.66
CA THR A 12 -0.85 -10.55 -6.04
C THR A 12 -1.32 -11.62 -7.00
N LYS A 13 -1.73 -12.78 -6.48
CA LYS A 13 -2.29 -13.87 -7.29
C LYS A 13 -3.57 -14.39 -6.66
N HIS A 14 -4.60 -14.60 -7.48
CA HIS A 14 -5.82 -15.29 -7.07
C HIS A 14 -6.30 -16.22 -8.19
N ASP A 15 -6.37 -17.52 -7.91
CA ASP A 15 -6.89 -18.55 -8.84
C ASP A 15 -6.37 -18.38 -10.29
N ASP A 16 -5.04 -18.29 -10.40
CA ASP A 16 -4.29 -18.05 -11.64
C ASP A 16 -4.38 -16.65 -12.27
N GLN A 17 -5.17 -15.73 -11.71
CA GLN A 17 -5.21 -14.33 -12.12
C GLN A 17 -4.08 -13.53 -11.44
N PRO A 18 -3.10 -12.99 -12.21
CA PRO A 18 -2.12 -12.07 -11.65
C PRO A 18 -2.74 -10.68 -11.46
N GLY A 19 -2.40 -10.04 -10.36
CA GLY A 19 -2.73 -8.66 -10.06
C GLY A 19 -1.60 -7.94 -9.35
N ILE A 20 -1.81 -6.66 -9.08
CA ILE A 20 -0.90 -5.84 -8.28
C ILE A 20 -1.76 -5.09 -7.28
N HIS A 21 -1.42 -5.20 -6.01
CA HIS A 21 -1.98 -4.39 -4.94
C HIS A 21 -1.04 -3.22 -4.70
N ILE A 22 -1.57 -2.01 -4.86
CA ILE A 22 -0.80 -0.78 -4.78
C ILE A 22 -1.08 -0.13 -3.44
N PHE A 23 -0.04 -0.01 -2.60
CA PHE A 23 -0.09 0.77 -1.38
C PHE A 23 0.56 2.13 -1.61
N VAL A 24 -0.08 3.20 -1.18
CA VAL A 24 0.48 4.55 -1.28
C VAL A 24 0.51 5.17 0.11
N GLY A 25 1.63 5.79 0.48
CA GLY A 25 1.75 6.48 1.76
C GLY A 25 3.03 7.29 1.88
N LEU A 26 3.17 8.01 3.00
CA LEU A 26 4.34 8.83 3.27
C LEU A 26 5.46 7.99 3.90
N ALA A 27 6.68 8.13 3.41
CA ALA A 27 7.86 7.54 4.01
C ALA A 27 9.13 8.38 3.74
N ASP A 28 10.19 8.10 4.50
CA ASP A 28 11.50 8.73 4.32
C ASP A 28 12.30 8.11 3.17
N ASN A 29 12.12 6.82 2.91
CA ASN A 29 12.88 6.05 1.93
C ASN A 29 12.08 4.81 1.46
N PRO A 30 12.47 4.17 0.34
CA PRO A 30 11.75 3.01 -0.20
C PRO A 30 11.65 1.80 0.76
N LEU A 31 12.67 1.58 1.58
CA LEU A 31 12.67 0.47 2.54
C LEU A 31 11.67 0.74 3.67
N ALA A 32 11.66 1.95 4.20
CA ALA A 32 10.67 2.40 5.19
C ALA A 32 9.25 2.37 4.62
N ALA A 33 9.08 2.71 3.33
CA ALA A 33 7.80 2.61 2.64
C ALA A 33 7.30 1.16 2.59
N ARG A 34 8.15 0.20 2.20
CA ARG A 34 7.79 -1.22 2.16
C ARG A 34 7.44 -1.75 3.55
N THR A 35 8.20 -1.40 4.58
CA THR A 35 7.91 -1.78 5.96
C THR A 35 6.58 -1.20 6.45
N ALA A 36 6.32 0.08 6.18
CA ALA A 36 5.07 0.74 6.56
C ALA A 36 3.85 0.18 5.81
N ALA A 37 4.00 -0.14 4.52
CA ALA A 37 2.97 -0.80 3.73
C ALA A 37 2.63 -2.19 4.28
N HIS A 38 3.66 -2.96 4.66
CA HIS A 38 3.47 -4.30 5.21
C HIS A 38 2.78 -4.26 6.59
N ASP A 39 3.18 -3.33 7.46
CA ASP A 39 2.51 -3.10 8.75
C ASP A 39 1.05 -2.66 8.58
N ALA A 40 0.76 -1.79 7.62
CA ALA A 40 -0.60 -1.38 7.30
C ALA A 40 -1.45 -2.54 6.76
N TYR A 41 -0.85 -3.42 5.94
CA TYR A 41 -1.52 -4.63 5.46
C TYR A 41 -1.83 -5.60 6.60
N ASP A 42 -0.88 -5.84 7.52
CA ASP A 42 -1.09 -6.73 8.66
C ASP A 42 -2.22 -6.21 9.57
N LYS A 43 -2.20 -4.91 9.88
CA LYS A 43 -3.29 -4.26 10.63
C LYS A 43 -4.63 -4.35 9.93
N ALA A 44 -4.68 -4.08 8.62
CA ALA A 44 -5.90 -4.20 7.84
C ALA A 44 -6.42 -5.65 7.82
N ARG A 45 -5.52 -6.63 7.73
CA ARG A 45 -5.85 -8.06 7.80
C ARG A 45 -6.41 -8.44 9.17
N LEU A 46 -5.79 -7.99 10.26
CA LEU A 46 -6.28 -8.22 11.62
C LEU A 46 -7.66 -7.60 11.84
N LEU A 47 -7.88 -6.37 11.38
CA LEU A 47 -9.19 -5.71 11.44
C LEU A 47 -10.23 -6.48 10.63
N HIS A 48 -9.88 -6.92 9.41
CA HIS A 48 -10.77 -7.73 8.58
C HIS A 48 -11.12 -9.07 9.25
N GLN A 49 -10.14 -9.76 9.83
CA GLN A 49 -10.36 -11.01 10.58
C GLN A 49 -11.22 -10.78 11.82
N ALA A 50 -11.11 -9.61 12.44
CA ALA A 50 -11.95 -9.20 13.56
C ALA A 50 -13.36 -8.72 13.11
N GLY A 51 -13.67 -8.73 11.81
CA GLY A 51 -14.93 -8.23 11.25
C GLY A 51 -15.10 -6.72 11.37
N GLN A 52 -14.01 -5.98 11.58
CA GLN A 52 -14.00 -4.53 11.72
C GLN A 52 -13.75 -3.85 10.37
N GLU A 53 -14.32 -2.65 10.22
CA GLU A 53 -14.11 -1.83 9.03
C GLU A 53 -12.63 -1.42 8.95
N ILE A 54 -12.02 -1.65 7.78
CA ILE A 54 -10.65 -1.24 7.52
C ILE A 54 -10.65 0.27 7.29
N PRO A 55 -9.94 1.06 8.10
CA PRO A 55 -9.90 2.50 7.93
C PRO A 55 -9.31 2.85 6.56
N HIS A 56 -9.87 3.91 5.95
CA HIS A 56 -9.47 4.37 4.62
C HIS A 56 -7.97 4.70 4.53
N GLU A 57 -7.41 5.21 5.62
CA GLU A 57 -6.00 5.47 5.81
C GLU A 57 -5.64 5.27 7.29
N PHE A 58 -4.51 4.62 7.56
CA PHE A 58 -3.89 4.69 8.88
C PHE A 58 -3.18 6.04 9.02
N VAL A 59 -2.83 6.43 10.26
CA VAL A 59 -2.27 7.74 10.65
C VAL A 59 -1.08 8.23 9.79
N SER A 60 -0.43 7.34 9.05
CA SER A 60 0.70 7.61 8.17
C SER A 60 0.35 7.70 6.66
N GLY A 61 -0.94 7.70 6.30
CA GLY A 61 -1.44 7.71 4.92
C GLY A 61 -1.40 6.34 4.22
N TRP A 62 -0.78 5.35 4.85
CA TRP A 62 -0.78 3.96 4.39
C TRP A 62 -2.15 3.35 4.65
N GLY A 63 -2.80 2.80 3.63
CA GLY A 63 -4.09 2.11 3.75
C GLY A 63 -4.20 1.00 2.70
N ALA A 64 -4.74 -0.14 3.11
CA ALA A 64 -4.96 -1.29 2.22
C ALA A 64 -6.35 -1.15 1.55
N ARG A 65 -6.51 -0.14 0.69
CA ARG A 65 -7.77 0.06 -0.04
C ARG A 65 -8.05 -1.15 -0.91
N GLY A 66 -9.22 -1.76 -0.72
CA GLY A 66 -9.59 -2.97 -1.45
C GLY A 66 -8.74 -4.18 -1.06
N LEU A 67 -8.37 -4.30 0.22
CA LEU A 67 -7.81 -5.54 0.77
C LEU A 67 -8.66 -6.73 0.29
N ARG A 68 -8.04 -7.62 -0.47
CA ARG A 68 -8.65 -8.90 -0.88
C ARG A 68 -7.92 -10.01 -0.14
N PRO A 69 -8.44 -10.45 1.02
CA PRO A 69 -7.76 -11.45 1.84
C PRO A 69 -7.62 -12.81 1.16
N ASP A 70 -8.44 -13.08 0.14
CA ASP A 70 -8.38 -14.29 -0.67
C ASP A 70 -7.22 -14.29 -1.68
N TRP A 71 -6.53 -13.16 -1.85
CA TRP A 71 -5.42 -13.02 -2.80
C TRP A 71 -4.09 -13.22 -2.07
N ASP A 72 -3.19 -14.00 -2.66
CA ASP A 72 -1.84 -14.20 -2.12
C ASP A 72 -0.97 -13.00 -2.50
N LEU A 73 -0.39 -12.32 -1.51
CA LEU A 73 0.48 -11.16 -1.71
C LEU A 73 1.95 -11.60 -1.68
N ASP A 74 2.62 -11.53 -2.82
CA ASP A 74 4.04 -11.82 -2.98
C ASP A 74 4.90 -10.64 -2.49
N TRP A 75 4.98 -10.45 -1.18
CA TRP A 75 5.80 -9.38 -0.60
C TRP A 75 7.28 -9.49 -0.99
N ASN A 76 7.80 -10.68 -1.30
CA ASN A 76 9.17 -10.86 -1.79
C ASN A 76 9.45 -10.14 -3.12
N LYS A 77 8.42 -9.98 -3.96
CA LYS A 77 8.50 -9.27 -5.23
C LYS A 77 7.99 -7.83 -5.14
N ALA A 78 7.68 -7.36 -3.93
CA ALA A 78 7.17 -6.00 -3.73
C ALA A 78 8.22 -4.96 -4.11
N THR A 79 7.83 -4.01 -4.96
CA THR A 79 8.67 -2.88 -5.38
C THR A 79 8.17 -1.62 -4.72
N ALA A 80 9.10 -0.77 -4.26
CA ALA A 80 8.78 0.53 -3.70
C ALA A 80 9.43 1.62 -4.55
N ALA A 81 8.60 2.51 -5.11
CA ALA A 81 9.02 3.63 -5.92
C ALA A 81 8.50 4.94 -5.32
N VAL A 82 9.22 6.04 -5.57
CA VAL A 82 8.66 7.36 -5.25
C VAL A 82 7.47 7.56 -6.17
N TRP A 83 6.32 7.93 -5.60
CA TRP A 83 5.14 8.21 -6.40
C TRP A 83 5.37 9.48 -7.22
N VAL A 84 5.54 9.31 -8.53
CA VAL A 84 5.69 10.42 -9.48
C VAL A 84 4.36 10.57 -10.21
N ASN A 85 3.65 11.66 -9.91
CA ASN A 85 2.37 11.97 -10.54
C ASN A 85 2.55 12.00 -12.09
N PRO A 86 1.79 11.21 -12.87
CA PRO A 86 1.96 11.13 -14.34
C PRO A 86 1.63 12.44 -15.08
N HIS A 87 1.04 13.42 -14.39
CA HIS A 87 0.79 14.78 -14.90
C HIS A 87 1.88 15.81 -14.53
N GLY A 88 3.02 15.39 -13.98
CA GLY A 88 4.17 16.29 -13.74
C GLY A 88 4.02 17.28 -12.59
N LEU A 89 2.94 17.22 -11.82
CA LEU A 89 2.79 18.02 -10.60
C LEU A 89 3.32 17.23 -9.41
N PHE A 90 4.44 17.69 -8.84
CA PHE A 90 4.95 17.24 -7.56
C PHE A 90 3.85 17.34 -6.50
N GLY A 91 3.44 16.19 -5.97
CA GLY A 91 2.75 16.03 -4.70
C GLY A 91 1.50 16.89 -4.52
N THR A 92 0.32 16.31 -4.76
CA THR A 92 -0.79 16.51 -3.83
C THR A 92 -1.81 15.38 -3.98
N ARG A 93 -2.28 14.95 -2.82
CA ARG A 93 -3.21 13.86 -2.51
C ARG A 93 -4.36 13.78 -3.54
N ARG A 94 -4.51 12.65 -4.24
CA ARG A 94 -5.78 12.30 -4.89
C ARG A 94 -6.69 11.71 -3.82
N THR A 95 -7.63 12.49 -3.34
CA THR A 95 -8.87 11.97 -2.74
C THR A 95 -9.52 11.07 -3.81
N PHE A 96 -9.61 9.77 -3.53
CA PHE A 96 -10.59 8.91 -4.21
C PHE A 96 -11.84 8.88 -3.34
#